data_AF-A0A920MD71-F1
#
_entry.id   AF-A0A920MD71-F1
#
_cell.length_a   1.000
_cell.length_b   1.000
_cell.length_c   1.000
_cell.angle_alpha   90.00
_cell.angle_beta   90.00
_cell.angle_gamma   90.00
#
_symmetry.space_group_name_H-M   'P 1'
#
loop_
_entity.id
_entity.type
_entity.pdbx_description
1 polymer ?
#
loop_
_entity_poly.entity_id
_entity_poly.type
_entity_poly.pdbx_seq_one_letter_code
_entity_poly.pdbx_strand_id
1 'polypeptide(L)'
;MQSGKPLLIIAEDIEGEALATLVVNKIRGTFTSASVKAPGFGDRRKAMLQDMAILTGGQVISEEVGLKLDATTLDLLGEARKVVITKDETTIIEGSGSRKDVDGRIAQIKAGKI
;
A
#
# COMPACT_ATOMS: atom_id res chain seq x y z
N MET A 1 15.93 1.22 14.83
CA MET A 1 16.79 0.70 13.74
C MET A 1 16.02 0.85 12.44
N GLN A 2 16.57 1.52 11.42
CA GLN A 2 15.97 1.51 10.07
C GLN A 2 16.05 0.08 9.52
N SER A 3 14.95 -0.47 8.99
CA SER A 3 14.94 -1.86 8.50
C SER A 3 15.77 -2.07 7.22
N GLY A 4 16.18 -0.97 6.56
CA GLY A 4 16.90 -0.99 5.28
C GLY A 4 16.05 -1.48 4.10
N LYS A 5 14.79 -1.90 4.33
CA LYS A 5 13.89 -2.37 3.28
C LYS A 5 13.34 -1.18 2.47
N PRO A 6 13.21 -1.29 1.13
CA PRO A 6 12.50 -0.29 0.33
C PRO A 6 11.03 -0.13 0.73
N LEU A 7 10.49 1.08 0.63
CA LEU A 7 9.07 1.37 0.88
C LEU A 7 8.32 1.70 -0.42
N LEU A 8 7.16 1.06 -0.63
CA LEU A 8 6.17 1.51 -1.60
C LEU A 8 5.02 2.22 -0.88
N ILE A 9 4.70 3.43 -1.34
CA ILE A 9 3.55 4.21 -0.87
C ILE A 9 2.46 4.17 -1.93
N ILE A 10 1.25 3.75 -1.54
CA ILE A 10 0.06 3.74 -2.40
C ILE A 10 -1.00 4.59 -1.71
N ALA A 11 -1.36 5.72 -2.31
CA ALA A 11 -2.30 6.67 -1.72
C ALA A 11 -3.23 7.27 -2.78
N GLU A 12 -4.34 7.88 -2.38
CA GLU A 12 -5.20 8.62 -3.31
C GLU A 12 -4.42 9.67 -4.10
N ASP A 13 -3.61 10.46 -3.40
CA ASP A 13 -2.64 11.36 -4.02
C ASP A 13 -1.37 11.49 -3.19
N ILE A 14 -0.26 11.83 -3.86
CA ILE A 14 1.01 12.21 -3.24
C ILE A 14 1.52 13.46 -3.95
N GLU A 15 1.35 14.62 -3.34
CA GLU A 15 1.66 15.92 -3.96
C GLU A 15 2.54 16.81 -3.09
N GLY A 16 2.95 17.95 -3.66
CA GLY A 16 3.62 19.03 -2.97
C GLY A 16 4.92 18.62 -2.26
N GLU A 17 5.07 19.08 -1.03
CA GLU A 17 6.27 18.87 -0.22
C GLU A 17 6.51 17.39 0.11
N ALA A 18 5.44 16.59 0.27
CA ALA A 18 5.57 15.16 0.55
C ALA A 18 6.24 14.43 -0.63
N LEU A 19 5.79 14.67 -1.86
CA LEU A 19 6.39 14.09 -3.05
C LEU A 19 7.83 14.56 -3.24
N ALA A 20 8.08 15.87 -3.09
CA ALA A 20 9.41 16.45 -3.22
C ALA A 20 10.40 15.82 -2.23
N THR A 21 9.97 15.61 -0.99
CA THR A 21 10.77 14.99 0.07
C THR A 21 11.12 13.53 -0.25
N LEU A 22 10.16 12.75 -0.74
CA LEU A 22 10.41 11.37 -1.17
C LEU A 22 11.42 11.30 -2.32
N VAL A 23 11.27 12.17 -3.32
CA VAL A 23 12.18 12.25 -4.47
C VAL A 23 13.61 12.60 -4.02
N VAL A 24 13.77 13.64 -3.19
CA VAL A 24 15.09 14.07 -2.72
C VAL A 24 15.78 12.98 -1.90
N ASN A 25 15.05 12.31 -1.00
CA ASN A 25 15.62 11.23 -0.20
C ASN A 25 16.01 10.00 -1.03
N LYS A 26 15.22 9.67 -2.06
CA LYS A 26 15.57 8.60 -3.00
C LYS A 26 16.86 8.91 -3.76
N ILE A 27 16.98 10.14 -4.29
CA ILE A 27 18.17 10.58 -5.04
C ILE A 27 19.42 10.54 -4.15
N ARG A 28 19.28 10.92 -2.87
CA ARG A 28 20.38 10.90 -1.88
C ARG A 28 20.72 9.50 -1.37
N GLY A 29 19.92 8.48 -1.66
CA GLY A 29 20.10 7.12 -1.14
C GLY A 29 19.83 6.99 0.37
N THR A 30 19.22 8.00 1.01
CA THR A 30 18.92 8.01 2.44
C THR A 30 17.67 7.18 2.76
N PHE A 31 16.71 7.17 1.84
CA PHE A 31 15.47 6.41 1.98
C PHE A 31 15.01 5.90 0.62
N THR A 32 15.10 4.58 0.43
CA THR A 32 14.69 3.96 -0.83
C THR A 32 13.18 3.82 -0.86
N SER A 33 12.52 4.64 -1.68
CA SER A 33 11.06 4.62 -1.81
C SER A 33 10.56 4.76 -3.25
N ALA A 34 9.31 4.37 -3.45
CA ALA A 34 8.51 4.69 -4.62
C ALA A 34 7.08 5.02 -4.16
N SER A 35 6.38 5.85 -4.93
CA SER A 35 5.01 6.24 -4.63
C SER A 35 4.17 6.16 -5.89
N VAL A 36 2.95 5.62 -5.79
CA VAL A 36 1.99 5.51 -6.89
C VAL A 36 0.59 5.89 -6.41
N LYS A 37 -0.25 6.38 -7.31
CA LYS A 37 -1.66 6.63 -6.97
C LYS A 37 -2.41 5.30 -6.83
N ALA A 38 -3.32 5.24 -5.87
CA ALA A 38 -4.19 4.11 -5.64
C ALA A 38 -5.13 3.92 -6.85
N PRO A 39 -5.36 2.67 -7.29
CA PRO A 39 -6.21 2.42 -8.45
C PRO A 39 -7.68 2.69 -8.15
N GLY A 40 -8.44 3.05 -9.18
CA GLY A 40 -9.88 3.30 -9.07
C GLY A 40 -10.24 4.64 -8.43
N PHE A 41 -11.52 4.82 -8.13
CA PHE A 41 -12.10 6.03 -7.56
C PHE A 41 -13.20 5.69 -6.54
N GLY A 42 -13.48 6.60 -5.61
CA GLY A 42 -14.54 6.43 -4.60
C GLY A 42 -14.42 5.13 -3.81
N ASP A 43 -15.56 4.46 -3.57
CA ASP A 43 -15.62 3.20 -2.82
C ASP A 43 -14.82 2.07 -3.48
N ARG A 44 -14.71 2.07 -4.82
CA ARG A 44 -13.90 1.08 -5.53
C ARG A 44 -12.42 1.23 -5.19
N ARG A 45 -11.91 2.45 -5.03
CA ARG A 45 -10.52 2.68 -4.57
C ARG A 45 -10.30 2.14 -3.18
N LYS A 46 -11.23 2.40 -2.25
CA LYS A 46 -11.17 1.89 -0.87
C LYS A 46 -11.16 0.36 -0.85
N ALA A 47 -12.03 -0.28 -1.64
CA ALA A 47 -12.08 -1.73 -1.78
C ALA A 47 -10.76 -2.31 -2.35
N MET A 48 -10.19 -1.69 -3.39
CA MET A 48 -8.93 -2.13 -3.99
C MET A 48 -7.72 -1.90 -3.05
N LEU A 49 -7.71 -0.82 -2.26
CA LEU A 49 -6.71 -0.62 -1.20
C LEU A 49 -6.80 -1.72 -0.14
N GLN A 50 -8.02 -2.09 0.25
CA GLN A 50 -8.25 -3.18 1.17
C GLN A 50 -7.79 -4.53 0.59
N ASP A 51 -7.98 -4.76 -0.72
CA ASP A 51 -7.48 -5.97 -1.39
C ASP A 51 -5.96 -6.06 -1.30
N MET A 52 -5.25 -4.96 -1.55
CA MET A 52 -3.79 -4.89 -1.45
C MET A 52 -3.31 -5.06 0.00
N ALA A 53 -4.00 -4.47 0.97
CA ALA A 53 -3.72 -4.64 2.39
C ALA A 53 -3.85 -6.11 2.80
N ILE A 54 -4.96 -6.78 2.43
CA ILE A 54 -5.16 -8.22 2.71
C ILE A 54 -4.10 -9.08 2.01
N LEU A 55 -3.78 -8.79 0.75
CA LEU A 55 -2.76 -9.51 -0.01
C LEU A 55 -1.37 -9.42 0.65
N THR A 56 -1.03 -8.25 1.20
CA THR A 56 0.30 -7.97 1.75
C THR A 56 0.39 -8.14 3.26
N GLY A 57 -0.73 -8.39 3.94
CA GLY A 57 -0.81 -8.47 5.40
C GLY A 57 -0.70 -7.10 6.09
N GLY A 58 -0.91 -6.01 5.36
CA GLY A 58 -0.91 -4.65 5.90
C GLY A 58 -2.30 -4.15 6.28
N GLN A 59 -2.36 -2.90 6.73
CA GLN A 59 -3.60 -2.20 7.06
C GLN A 59 -3.73 -0.89 6.28
N VAL A 60 -4.93 -0.64 5.74
CA VAL A 60 -5.23 0.65 5.08
C VAL A 60 -5.30 1.73 6.15
N ILE A 61 -4.44 2.73 6.05
CA ILE A 61 -4.47 3.90 6.94
C ILE A 61 -5.54 4.87 6.44
N SER A 62 -6.62 5.00 7.21
CA SER A 62 -7.74 5.88 6.88
C SER A 62 -8.34 6.47 8.15
N GLU A 63 -8.63 7.77 8.12
CA GLU A 63 -9.29 8.47 9.24
C GLU A 63 -10.72 7.94 9.47
N GLU A 64 -11.38 7.40 8.43
CA GLU A 64 -12.74 6.83 8.54
C GLU A 64 -12.79 5.62 9.48
N VAL A 65 -11.67 4.93 9.67
CA VAL A 65 -11.52 3.79 10.59
C VAL A 65 -10.73 4.16 11.85
N GLY A 66 -10.52 5.45 12.09
CA GLY A 66 -9.87 5.98 13.29
C GLY A 66 -8.34 5.91 13.28
N LEU A 67 -7.71 5.61 12.14
CA LEU A 67 -6.26 5.57 12.00
C LEU A 67 -5.71 6.91 11.52
N LYS A 68 -4.50 7.24 11.96
CA LYS A 68 -3.78 8.44 11.54
C LYS A 68 -2.41 8.09 11.00
N LEU A 69 -1.99 8.83 9.97
CA LEU A 69 -0.69 8.63 9.33
C LEU A 69 0.48 8.90 10.29
N ASP A 70 0.36 9.89 11.16
CA ASP A 70 1.38 10.26 12.15
C ASP A 70 1.54 9.23 13.29
N ALA A 71 0.52 8.41 13.52
CA ALA A 71 0.51 7.33 14.51
C ALA A 71 0.82 5.95 13.89
N THR A 72 1.17 5.88 12.60
CA THR A 72 1.41 4.62 11.90
C THR A 72 2.74 3.99 12.30
N THR A 73 2.72 2.68 12.56
CA THR A 73 3.88 1.87 12.96
C THR A 73 4.22 0.81 11.90
N LEU A 74 5.40 0.19 12.03
CA LEU A 74 5.88 -0.77 11.02
C LEU A 74 5.02 -2.03 10.91
N ASP A 75 4.34 -2.44 11.98
CA ASP A 75 3.42 -3.59 12.01
C ASP A 75 2.13 -3.37 11.20
N LEU A 76 1.83 -2.12 10.83
CA LEU A 76 0.71 -1.80 9.96
C LEU A 76 1.07 -1.87 8.47
N LEU A 77 2.36 -1.93 8.14
CA LEU A 77 2.83 -2.00 6.76
C LEU A 77 2.72 -3.42 6.21
N GLY A 78 2.23 -3.54 4.98
CA GLY A 78 2.26 -4.80 4.26
C GLY A 78 3.65 -5.15 3.74
N GLU A 79 3.91 -6.44 3.56
CA GLU A 79 5.14 -6.94 2.96
C GLU A 79 4.86 -7.74 1.68
N ALA A 80 5.76 -7.63 0.71
CA ALA A 80 5.75 -8.45 -0.51
C ALA A 80 7.18 -8.80 -0.91
N ARG A 81 7.37 -9.94 -1.58
CA ARG A 81 8.70 -10.36 -2.05
C ARG A 81 9.27 -9.39 -3.08
N LYS A 82 8.43 -8.91 -4.00
CA LYS A 82 8.85 -8.01 -5.08
C LYS A 82 7.71 -7.10 -5.50
N VAL A 83 8.06 -5.85 -5.78
CA VAL A 83 7.16 -4.91 -6.46
C VAL A 83 7.85 -4.39 -7.72
N VAL A 84 7.12 -4.36 -8.83
CA VAL A 84 7.56 -3.79 -10.11
C VAL A 84 6.64 -2.63 -10.46
N ILE A 85 7.23 -1.48 -10.75
CA ILE A 85 6.50 -0.26 -11.13
C ILE A 85 7.02 0.19 -12.49
N THR A 86 6.11 0.41 -13.42
CA THR A 86 6.39 1.05 -14.70
C THR A 86 5.68 2.40 -14.76
N LYS A 87 5.68 3.04 -15.93
CA LYS A 87 4.91 4.27 -16.13
C LYS A 87 3.40 4.05 -15.95
N ASP A 88 2.91 2.88 -16.34
CA ASP A 88 1.48 2.63 -16.51
C ASP A 88 0.91 1.58 -15.53
N GLU A 89 1.77 0.75 -14.94
CA GLU A 89 1.34 -0.36 -14.07
C GLU A 89 2.19 -0.53 -12.81
N THR A 90 1.57 -1.10 -11.77
CA THR A 90 2.23 -1.56 -10.55
C THR A 90 1.84 -3.02 -10.30
N THR A 91 2.85 -3.87 -10.13
CA THR A 91 2.67 -5.30 -9.88
C THR A 91 3.26 -5.67 -8.51
N ILE A 92 2.44 -6.18 -7.60
CA ILE A 92 2.83 -6.70 -6.29
C ILE A 92 2.91 -8.22 -6.39
N ILE A 93 4.08 -8.81 -6.11
CA ILE A 93 4.36 -10.23 -6.30
C ILE A 93 4.62 -10.88 -4.93
N GLU A 94 3.89 -11.95 -4.65
CA GLU A 94 4.01 -12.75 -3.41
C GLU A 94 3.90 -11.87 -2.16
N GLY A 95 2.70 -11.30 -1.96
CA GLY A 95 2.36 -10.60 -0.72
C GLY A 95 2.33 -11.56 0.48
N SER A 96 2.66 -11.03 1.66
CA SER A 96 2.83 -11.80 2.90
C SER A 96 1.53 -11.97 3.70
N GLY A 97 0.38 -11.64 3.09
CA GLY A 97 -0.93 -11.83 3.69
C GLY A 97 -1.26 -13.29 3.96
N SER A 98 -2.06 -13.54 5.00
CA SER A 98 -2.43 -14.91 5.34
C SER A 98 -3.30 -15.53 4.24
N ARG A 99 -3.05 -16.81 3.92
CA ARG A 99 -3.83 -17.52 2.90
C ARG A 99 -5.33 -17.51 3.22
N LYS A 100 -5.66 -17.63 4.50
CA LYS A 100 -7.03 -17.60 5.02
C LYS A 100 -7.72 -16.27 4.70
N ASP A 101 -7.06 -15.14 4.92
CA ASP A 101 -7.66 -13.82 4.70
C ASP A 101 -7.83 -13.54 3.21
N VAL A 102 -6.85 -13.95 2.39
CA VAL A 102 -6.94 -13.85 0.92
C VAL A 102 -8.09 -14.69 0.38
N ASP A 103 -8.20 -15.96 0.78
CA ASP A 103 -9.29 -16.84 0.33
C ASP A 103 -10.67 -16.31 0.82
N GLY A 104 -10.72 -15.78 2.04
CA GLY A 104 -11.92 -15.11 2.57
C GLY A 104 -12.32 -13.89 1.76
N ARG A 105 -11.35 -13.06 1.36
CA ARG A 105 -11.58 -11.88 0.52
C ARG A 105 -12.08 -12.27 -0.87
N ILE A 106 -11.48 -13.29 -1.49
CA ILE A 106 -11.94 -13.83 -2.78
C ILE A 106 -13.40 -14.29 -2.68
N ALA A 107 -13.78 -14.98 -1.59
CA ALA A 107 -15.15 -15.42 -1.38
C ALA A 107 -16.13 -14.25 -1.23
N GLN A 108 -15.75 -13.18 -0.52
CA GLN A 108 -16.56 -11.96 -0.40
C GLN A 108 -16.82 -11.28 -1.75
N ILE A 109 -15.77 -11.15 -2.58
CA ILE A 109 -15.86 -10.58 -3.93
C ILE A 109 -16.78 -11.42 -4.82
N LYS A 110 -16.60 -12.75 -4.83
CA LYS A 110 -17.44 -13.66 -5.64
C LYS A 110 -18.91 -13.64 -5.24
N ALA A 111 -19.21 -13.35 -3.98
CA ALA A 111 -20.57 -13.26 -3.46
C ALA A 111 -21.25 -11.91 -3.76
N GLY A 112 -20.57 -10.95 -4.41
CA GLY A 112 -21.11 -9.62 -4.71
C GLY A 112 -21.37 -8.75 -3.47
N LYS A 113 -20.63 -8.99 -2.38
CA LYS A 113 -20.81 -8.28 -1.10
C LYS A 113 -19.98 -7.00 -0.97
N ILE A 114 -19.53 -6.44 -2.09
CA ILE A 114 -18.60 -5.29 -2.18
C ILE A 114 -18.98 -4.45 -3.40
#